data_AF-A0A4W5L2Q5-F1
#
_entry.id   AF-A0A4W5L2Q5-F1
#
_cell.length_a   1.000
_cell.length_b   1.000
_cell.length_c   1.000
_cell.angle_alpha   90.00
_cell.angle_beta   90.00
_cell.angle_gamma   90.00
#
_symmetry.space_group_name_H-M   'P 1'
#
loop_
_entity.id
_entity.type
_entity.pdbx_description
1 polymer ?
#
loop_
_entity_poly.entity_id
_entity_poly.type
_entity_poly.pdbx_seq_one_letter_code
_entity_poly.pdbx_strand_id
1 'polypeptide(L)'
;MRPLHYAAWQGKAEPMKMLLKSGSSVNGQSDEGQIPLHLSAQHGHYDVSEMLLQHQSNPCIVDNAGKTPLDLACEFGRVGVSNSQAFTTSSAFTLQLCWCQMDFGALASRASRSPFHSPG
;
A
#
# COMPACT_ATOMS: atom_id res chain seq x y z
N MET A 1 6.15 5.83 -16.52
CA MET A 1 5.24 6.57 -15.61
C MET A 1 3.90 6.97 -16.27
N ARG A 2 2.74 6.50 -15.76
CA ARG A 2 1.39 6.70 -16.36
C ARG A 2 0.58 7.81 -15.67
N PRO A 3 -0.49 8.36 -16.29
CA PRO A 3 -1.30 9.44 -15.70
C PRO A 3 -1.91 9.07 -14.33
N LEU A 4 -2.32 7.81 -14.16
CA LEU A 4 -2.90 7.31 -12.92
C LEU A 4 -1.87 7.27 -11.76
N HIS A 5 -0.61 6.92 -12.06
CA HIS A 5 0.49 7.01 -11.09
C HIS A 5 0.73 8.44 -10.63
N TYR A 6 0.73 9.40 -11.57
CA TYR A 6 0.93 10.80 -11.25
C TYR A 6 -0.21 11.35 -10.37
N ALA A 7 -1.46 11.00 -10.67
CA ALA A 7 -2.60 11.38 -9.84
C ALA A 7 -2.52 10.80 -8.41
N ALA A 8 -2.08 9.54 -8.30
CA ALA A 8 -1.88 8.88 -7.01
C ALA A 8 -0.75 9.53 -6.20
N TRP A 9 0.36 9.86 -6.86
CA TRP A 9 1.50 10.57 -6.25
C TRP A 9 1.11 11.96 -5.73
N GLN A 10 0.30 12.69 -6.49
CA GLN A 10 -0.20 14.02 -6.12
C GLN A 10 -1.28 13.99 -5.04
N GLY A 11 -1.85 12.83 -4.71
CA GLY A 11 -2.95 12.74 -3.74
C GLY A 11 -4.27 13.32 -4.26
N LYS A 12 -4.44 13.45 -5.58
CA LYS A 12 -5.62 14.10 -6.17
C LYS A 12 -6.68 13.08 -6.55
N ALA A 13 -7.69 12.95 -5.69
CA ALA A 13 -8.85 12.08 -5.85
C ALA A 13 -9.68 12.36 -7.13
N GLU A 14 -9.93 13.62 -7.46
CA GLU A 14 -10.76 13.98 -8.64
C GLU A 14 -10.18 13.53 -10.00
N PRO A 15 -8.93 13.88 -10.36
CA PRO A 15 -8.33 13.38 -11.60
C PRO A 15 -8.19 11.85 -11.59
N MET A 16 -8.00 11.23 -10.43
CA MET A 16 -8.02 9.77 -10.31
C MET A 16 -9.38 9.20 -10.72
N LYS A 17 -10.50 9.71 -10.20
CA LYS A 17 -11.85 9.26 -10.61
C LYS A 17 -12.05 9.37 -12.12
N MET A 18 -11.61 10.47 -12.74
CA MET A 18 -11.74 10.67 -14.19
C MET A 18 -10.93 9.63 -14.98
N LEU A 19 -9.70 9.36 -14.58
CA LEU A 19 -8.82 8.38 -15.22
C LEU A 19 -9.34 6.94 -15.03
N LEU A 20 -9.93 6.63 -13.88
CA LEU A 20 -10.56 5.33 -13.63
C LEU A 20 -11.80 5.14 -14.51
N LYS A 21 -12.62 6.18 -14.66
CA LYS A 21 -13.77 6.18 -15.59
C LYS A 21 -13.34 6.05 -17.05
N SER A 22 -12.16 6.53 -17.43
CA SER A 22 -11.64 6.39 -18.80
C SER A 22 -11.08 5.00 -19.11
N GLY A 23 -11.21 4.03 -18.19
CA GLY A 23 -10.73 2.65 -18.38
C GLY A 23 -9.23 2.46 -18.10
N SER A 24 -8.61 3.35 -17.31
CA SER A 24 -7.22 3.18 -16.91
C SER A 24 -7.05 1.95 -16.01
N SER A 25 -6.01 1.14 -16.26
CA SER A 25 -5.72 -0.04 -15.45
C SER A 25 -5.27 0.35 -14.04
N VAL A 26 -6.11 0.07 -13.03
CA VAL A 26 -5.80 0.26 -11.59
C VAL A 26 -4.57 -0.49 -11.10
N ASN A 27 -4.28 -1.64 -11.73
CA ASN A 27 -3.16 -2.51 -11.40
C ASN A 27 -2.00 -2.36 -12.39
N GLY A 28 -1.99 -1.29 -13.20
CA GLY A 28 -0.88 -1.02 -14.10
C GLY A 28 0.39 -0.70 -13.33
N GLN A 29 1.42 -1.54 -13.47
CA GLN A 29 2.72 -1.33 -12.81
C GLN A 29 3.55 -0.25 -13.54
N SER A 30 4.24 0.62 -12.80
CA SER A 30 5.22 1.55 -13.36
C SER A 30 6.49 0.81 -13.78
N ASP A 31 7.47 1.56 -14.28
CA ASP A 31 8.79 1.03 -14.64
C ASP A 31 9.52 0.43 -13.41
N GLU A 32 9.15 0.89 -12.20
CA GLU A 32 9.62 0.41 -10.90
C GLU A 32 8.78 -0.74 -10.33
N GLY A 33 7.83 -1.29 -11.11
CA GLY A 33 6.92 -2.33 -10.64
C GLY A 33 5.80 -1.82 -9.73
N GLN A 34 5.73 -0.51 -9.46
CA GLN A 34 4.78 0.08 -8.53
C GLN A 34 3.41 0.28 -9.17
N ILE A 35 2.34 -0.24 -8.55
CA ILE A 35 0.97 0.17 -8.88
C ILE A 35 0.61 1.53 -8.25
N PRO A 36 -0.41 2.26 -8.74
CA PRO A 36 -0.86 3.52 -8.15
C PRO A 36 -1.09 3.45 -6.63
N LEU A 37 -1.52 2.29 -6.11
CA LEU A 37 -1.72 2.09 -4.69
C LEU A 37 -0.42 2.21 -3.89
N HIS A 38 0.71 1.72 -4.40
CA HIS A 38 2.04 1.91 -3.76
C HIS A 38 2.36 3.39 -3.58
N LEU A 39 2.15 4.20 -4.61
CA LEU A 39 2.45 5.63 -4.57
C LEU A 39 1.54 6.36 -3.57
N SER A 40 0.24 6.07 -3.57
CA SER A 40 -0.68 6.64 -2.59
C SER A 40 -0.31 6.24 -1.16
N ALA A 41 0.11 4.98 -0.95
CA ALA A 41 0.47 4.44 0.34
C ALA A 41 1.81 4.98 0.85
N GLN A 42 2.81 5.09 -0.01
CA GLN A 42 4.11 5.71 0.26
C GLN A 42 3.96 7.19 0.65
N HIS A 43 3.04 7.92 0.01
CA HIS A 43 2.80 9.33 0.28
C HIS A 43 1.78 9.59 1.40
N GLY A 44 1.05 8.56 1.84
CA GLY A 44 0.06 8.68 2.91
C GLY A 44 -1.29 9.27 2.47
N HIS A 45 -1.60 9.19 1.18
CA HIS A 45 -2.83 9.74 0.60
C HIS A 45 -4.00 8.78 0.82
N TYR A 46 -4.57 8.79 2.03
CA TYR A 46 -5.65 7.90 2.44
C TYR A 46 -6.85 7.90 1.47
N ASP A 47 -7.38 9.08 1.11
CA ASP A 47 -8.56 9.21 0.25
C ASP A 47 -8.35 8.55 -1.14
N VAL A 48 -7.13 8.68 -1.65
CA VAL A 48 -6.70 8.11 -2.92
C VAL A 48 -6.53 6.59 -2.80
N SER A 49 -5.92 6.13 -1.71
CA SER A 49 -5.78 4.69 -1.44
C SER A 49 -7.12 3.99 -1.31
N GLU A 50 -8.07 4.58 -0.57
CA GLU A 50 -9.42 4.06 -0.40
C GLU A 50 -10.15 3.99 -1.75
N MET A 51 -10.06 5.05 -2.56
CA MET A 51 -10.66 5.07 -3.89
C MET A 51 -10.09 3.99 -4.82
N LEU A 52 -8.78 3.77 -4.82
CA LEU A 52 -8.16 2.71 -5.62
C LEU A 52 -8.66 1.33 -5.19
N LEU A 53 -8.80 1.09 -3.89
CA LEU A 53 -9.34 -0.16 -3.36
C LEU A 53 -10.81 -0.35 -3.71
N GLN A 54 -11.63 0.71 -3.66
CA GLN A 54 -13.02 0.70 -4.16
C GLN A 54 -13.11 0.34 -5.65
N HIS A 55 -12.09 0.69 -6.43
CA HIS A 55 -11.97 0.35 -7.85
C HIS A 55 -11.24 -0.98 -8.11
N GLN A 56 -11.23 -1.91 -7.14
CA GLN A 56 -10.65 -3.25 -7.27
C GLN A 56 -9.13 -3.28 -7.51
N SER A 57 -8.41 -2.28 -6.99
CA SER A 57 -6.95 -2.35 -6.95
C SER A 57 -6.49 -3.49 -6.03
N ASN A 58 -5.46 -4.22 -6.44
CA ASN A 58 -4.95 -5.35 -5.68
C ASN A 58 -3.82 -4.90 -4.72
N PRO A 59 -4.04 -4.92 -3.39
CA PRO A 59 -3.04 -4.54 -2.40
C PRO A 59 -1.92 -5.57 -2.21
N CYS A 60 -2.03 -6.76 -2.80
CA CYS A 60 -1.01 -7.82 -2.69
C CYS A 60 0.06 -7.74 -3.79
N ILE A 61 -0.09 -6.84 -4.76
CA ILE A 61 0.94 -6.65 -5.78
C ILE A 61 2.19 -6.06 -5.12
N VAL A 62 3.34 -6.63 -5.42
CA VAL A 62 4.64 -6.13 -4.97
C VAL A 62 5.32 -5.31 -6.06
N ASP A 63 6.15 -4.35 -5.65
CA ASP A 63 7.03 -3.61 -6.54
C ASP A 63 8.31 -4.40 -6.88
N ASN A 64 9.23 -3.80 -7.65
CA ASN A 64 10.51 -4.44 -8.01
C ASN A 64 11.42 -4.72 -6.80
N ALA A 65 11.17 -4.08 -5.66
CA ALA A 65 11.87 -4.34 -4.40
C ALA A 65 11.18 -5.43 -3.55
N GLY A 66 10.09 -6.02 -4.05
CA GLY A 66 9.32 -7.05 -3.37
C GLY A 66 8.46 -6.51 -2.22
N LYS A 67 8.18 -5.20 -2.20
CA LYS A 67 7.39 -4.54 -1.15
C LYS A 67 5.95 -4.37 -1.62
N THR A 68 4.99 -4.64 -0.73
CA THR A 68 3.58 -4.31 -0.97
C THR A 68 3.31 -2.82 -0.69
N PRO A 69 2.17 -2.26 -1.12
CA PRO A 69 1.76 -0.90 -0.77
C PRO A 69 1.70 -0.69 0.75
N LEU A 70 1.29 -1.71 1.50
CA LEU A 70 1.23 -1.65 2.96
C LEU A 70 2.62 -1.63 3.59
N ASP A 71 3.58 -2.38 3.03
CA ASP A 71 4.97 -2.35 3.48
C ASP A 71 5.57 -0.95 3.30
N LEU A 72 5.31 -0.31 2.16
CA LEU A 72 5.71 1.08 1.93
C LEU A 72 5.02 2.03 2.92
N ALA A 73 3.71 1.92 3.15
CA ALA A 73 3.03 2.76 4.15
C ALA A 73 3.66 2.62 5.54
N CYS A 74 4.01 1.40 5.95
CA CYS A 74 4.68 1.14 7.23
C CYS A 74 6.10 1.72 7.26
N GLU A 75 6.89 1.53 6.19
CA GLU A 75 8.27 2.01 6.10
C GLU A 75 8.37 3.54 6.13
N PHE A 76 7.43 4.22 5.47
CA PHE A 76 7.36 5.68 5.45
C PHE A 76 6.57 6.27 6.63
N GLY A 77 6.14 5.46 7.59
CA GLY A 77 5.43 5.92 8.79
C GLY A 77 4.05 6.53 8.52
N ARG A 78 3.37 6.09 7.46
CA ARG A 78 2.05 6.60 7.05
C ARG A 78 0.93 5.94 7.84
N VAL A 79 0.85 6.29 9.14
CA VAL A 79 -0.08 5.68 10.11
C VAL A 79 -1.54 5.71 9.64
N GLY A 80 -1.98 6.79 8.98
CA GLY A 80 -3.36 6.90 8.47
C GLY A 80 -3.70 5.87 7.38
N VAL A 81 -2.75 5.56 6.50
CA VAL A 81 -2.95 4.55 5.45
C VAL A 81 -2.71 3.15 5.99
N SER A 82 -1.70 2.94 6.83
CA SER A 82 -1.40 1.62 7.40
C SER A 82 -2.48 1.12 8.37
N ASN A 83 -3.14 2.03 9.10
CA ASN A 83 -4.30 1.69 9.93
C ASN A 83 -5.60 1.59 9.14
N SER A 84 -5.59 1.94 7.85
CA SER A 84 -6.78 1.82 7.03
C SER A 84 -7.18 0.35 6.97
N GLN A 85 -8.39 0.08 7.44
CA GLN A 85 -8.99 -1.24 7.33
C GLN A 85 -9.07 -1.69 5.86
N ALA A 86 -9.10 -0.77 4.90
CA ALA A 86 -9.12 -1.10 3.48
C ALA A 86 -7.89 -1.92 3.02
N PHE A 87 -6.72 -1.78 3.67
CA PHE A 87 -5.54 -2.60 3.36
C PHE A 87 -5.51 -3.92 4.12
N THR A 88 -6.10 -3.96 5.33
CA THR A 88 -6.04 -5.11 6.25
C THR A 88 -7.29 -5.99 6.24
N THR A 89 -8.41 -5.55 5.67
CA THR A 89 -9.68 -6.32 5.60
C THR A 89 -9.72 -7.34 4.48
N SER A 90 -8.79 -7.27 3.52
CA SER A 90 -8.49 -8.42 2.68
C SER A 90 -7.87 -9.58 3.48
N SER A 91 -7.55 -9.38 4.78
CA SER A 91 -6.90 -10.41 5.58
C SER A 91 -7.84 -11.50 6.11
N ALA A 92 -9.16 -11.31 6.17
CA ALA A 92 -10.06 -12.42 6.55
C ALA A 92 -10.28 -13.44 5.42
N PHE A 93 -10.04 -13.09 4.15
CA PHE A 93 -10.24 -13.99 3.01
C PHE A 93 -8.98 -14.25 2.16
N THR A 94 -7.99 -13.35 2.17
CA THR A 94 -6.72 -13.52 1.43
C THR A 94 -5.58 -14.08 2.30
N LEU A 95 -5.68 -14.06 3.64
CA LEU A 95 -4.69 -14.74 4.48
C LEU A 95 -4.77 -16.26 4.39
N GLN A 96 -5.89 -16.85 3.94
CA GLN A 96 -5.99 -18.31 3.78
C GLN A 96 -5.04 -18.86 2.70
N LEU A 97 -4.60 -18.05 1.72
CA LEU A 97 -3.68 -18.50 0.66
C LEU A 97 -2.20 -18.13 0.91
N CYS A 98 -1.91 -17.23 1.85
CA CYS A 98 -0.53 -16.90 2.23
C CYS A 98 -0.10 -17.50 3.58
N TRP A 99 -1.03 -18.00 4.40
CA TRP A 99 -0.77 -18.70 5.67
C TRP A 99 -0.32 -20.15 5.56
N CYS A 100 0.01 -20.66 4.37
CA CYS A 100 0.64 -21.99 4.28
C CYS A 100 2.17 -21.94 4.47
N GLN A 101 2.78 -20.75 4.65
CA GLN A 101 4.23 -20.60 4.76
C GLN A 101 4.76 -19.88 6.01
N MET A 102 3.92 -19.38 6.92
CA MET A 102 4.41 -18.72 8.13
C MET A 102 3.62 -19.12 9.38
N ASP A 103 4.31 -19.92 10.18
CA ASP A 103 4.03 -20.34 11.54
C ASP A 103 3.52 -19.17 12.41
N PHE A 104 2.30 -19.34 12.95
CA PHE A 104 1.67 -18.38 13.85
C PHE A 104 2.29 -18.51 15.26
N GLY A 105 3.43 -17.85 15.47
CA GLY A 105 4.14 -17.88 16.75
C GLY A 105 4.68 -16.55 17.30
N ALA A 106 4.64 -15.43 16.56
CA ALA A 106 5.44 -14.25 16.94
C ALA A 106 4.78 -12.86 16.77
N LEU A 107 3.47 -12.72 16.96
CA LEU A 107 2.81 -11.40 17.05
C LEU A 107 2.98 -10.73 18.43
N ALA A 108 4.22 -10.56 18.89
CA ALA A 108 4.50 -9.81 20.12
C ALA A 108 5.91 -9.20 20.17
N SER A 109 6.47 -8.65 19.09
CA SER A 109 7.59 -7.69 19.24
C SER A 109 7.89 -6.90 17.97
N ARG A 110 7.13 -5.83 17.73
CA ARG A 110 7.64 -4.76 16.85
C ARG A 110 7.07 -3.39 17.21
N ALA A 111 7.05 -3.11 18.51
CA ALA A 111 7.04 -1.75 19.04
C ALA A 111 8.42 -1.49 19.66
N SER A 112 9.39 -1.07 18.84
CA SER A 112 10.58 -0.32 19.26
C SER A 112 11.57 -0.19 18.10
N ARG A 113 11.37 0.84 17.27
CA ARG A 113 12.52 1.47 16.60
C ARG A 113 12.34 2.97 16.66
N SER A 114 12.92 3.56 17.68
CA SER A 114 13.47 4.91 17.67
C SER A 114 14.71 4.95 18.57
N PRO A 115 15.66 5.87 18.31
CA PRO A 115 17.08 5.61 18.36
C PRO A 115 17.77 6.26 19.58
N PHE A 116 19.09 6.05 19.68
CA PHE A 116 20.12 6.76 20.46
C PHE A 116 20.80 6.00 21.63
N HIS A 117 22.12 5.86 21.41
CA HIS A 117 23.24 5.95 22.36
C HIS A 117 23.46 4.84 23.40
N SER A 118 24.52 4.04 23.13
CA SER A 118 25.55 3.66 24.12
C SER A 118 26.20 4.92 24.74
N PRO A 119 26.97 4.90 25.85
CA PRO A 119 27.74 3.78 26.42
C PRO A 119 27.75 3.68 27.97
N GLY A 120 28.49 2.70 28.51
CA GLY A 120 28.82 2.55 29.93
C GLY A 120 29.29 1.15 30.26
#